data_AF-A0AAV4JP10-F1
#
_entry.id   AF-A0AAV4JP10-F1
#
_cell.length_a   1.000
_cell.length_b   1.000
_cell.length_c   1.000
_cell.angle_alpha   90.00
_cell.angle_beta   90.00
_cell.angle_gamma   90.00
#
_symmetry.space_group_name_H-M   'P 1'
#
loop_
_entity.id
_entity.type
_entity.pdbx_description
1 polymer ?
#
loop_
_entity_poly.entity_id
_entity_poly.type
_entity_poly.pdbx_seq_one_letter_code
_entity_poly.pdbx_strand_id
1 'polypeptide(L)'
;MTINIDWQGDCQFKVTTSGGFTIEVDAENTQAPCPTELLLSALGSCSATDVALYFQDKGINLESLNNQVTYTLKDSEPRLYETANLHFTVKGPIMSEMYTKHAETYDSVVKNNIYNACLERPSLQALLDDVQGLDVVDMGCGSGIYAGYFLEQSARSVTCLDLSSDMVSIVKRKFGDKVTAYVQDIAAGLPQEAANSADVIVCPLVLHYLEDLRVVFNDVHRVLKPGGYMVFSTHHPFADFECSVSGNYFATEQVQEEWNTVGTPVTVNFYRRSLTDICNAITAAGLVISRLTEGTVSEDAKAISEETYNHLKHNPNFLFVRCEKLRT
;
A
#
# COMPACT_ATOMS: atom_id res chain seq x y z
N MET A 1 2.98 -41.11 14.06
CA MET A 1 4.00 -40.07 14.29
C MET A 1 4.47 -40.22 15.72
N THR A 2 5.77 -40.26 15.95
CA THR A 2 6.36 -40.49 17.28
C THR A 2 7.44 -39.44 17.53
N ILE A 3 7.54 -38.98 18.77
CA ILE A 3 8.65 -38.16 19.26
C ILE A 3 9.41 -39.03 20.26
N ASN A 4 10.71 -39.19 20.05
CA ASN A 4 11.57 -39.96 20.95
C ASN A 4 12.29 -39.00 21.89
N ILE A 5 12.42 -39.39 23.16
CA ILE A 5 13.10 -38.61 24.20
C ILE A 5 14.13 -39.53 24.84
N ASP A 6 15.40 -39.29 24.53
CA ASP A 6 16.52 -40.11 24.97
C ASP A 6 17.27 -39.40 26.10
N TRP A 7 17.24 -39.98 27.29
CA TRP A 7 18.01 -39.47 28.43
C TRP A 7 19.52 -39.58 28.17
N GLN A 8 20.26 -38.50 28.41
CA GLN A 8 21.71 -38.41 28.16
C GLN A 8 22.57 -38.43 29.45
N GLY A 9 21.93 -38.49 30.63
CA GLY A 9 22.59 -38.32 31.91
C GLY A 9 22.01 -37.13 32.69
N ASP A 10 22.04 -37.19 34.02
CA ASP A 10 21.52 -36.14 34.92
C ASP A 10 20.14 -35.62 34.50
N CYS A 11 19.98 -34.31 34.31
CA CYS A 11 18.75 -33.67 33.85
C CYS A 11 18.78 -33.29 32.35
N GLN A 12 19.55 -34.03 31.54
CA GLN A 12 19.73 -33.79 30.12
C GLN A 12 19.00 -34.82 29.24
N PHE A 13 18.38 -34.33 28.17
CA PHE A 13 17.58 -35.13 27.25
C PHE A 13 17.79 -34.70 25.81
N LYS A 14 17.83 -35.67 24.91
CA LYS A 14 17.80 -35.47 23.47
C LYS A 14 16.42 -35.82 22.93
N VAL A 15 15.74 -34.85 22.35
CA VAL A 15 14.41 -35.03 21.73
C VAL A 15 14.58 -35.20 20.23
N THR A 16 14.07 -36.28 19.65
CA THR A 16 13.98 -36.49 18.21
C THR A 16 12.53 -36.39 17.75
N THR A 17 12.22 -35.35 16.98
CA THR A 17 10.87 -35.10 16.44
C THR A 17 10.50 -36.11 15.35
N SER A 18 9.21 -36.21 15.01
CA SER A 18 8.74 -37.10 13.94
C SER A 18 9.32 -36.80 12.55
N GLY A 19 9.82 -35.57 12.33
CA GLY A 19 10.51 -35.17 11.10
C GLY A 19 12.01 -35.46 11.11
N GLY A 20 12.56 -36.04 12.18
CA GLY A 20 13.99 -36.36 12.32
C GLY A 20 14.84 -35.23 12.89
N PHE A 21 14.26 -34.09 13.27
CA PHE A 21 15.00 -33.00 13.92
C PHE A 21 15.29 -33.32 15.37
N THR A 22 16.49 -32.94 15.83
CA THR A 22 16.93 -33.16 17.21
C THR A 22 17.00 -31.86 18.00
N ILE A 23 16.54 -31.88 19.26
CA ILE A 23 16.58 -30.77 20.21
C ILE A 23 17.20 -31.27 21.50
N GLU A 24 18.27 -30.61 21.97
CA GLU A 24 18.83 -30.87 23.29
C GLU A 24 18.05 -30.07 24.34
N VAL A 25 17.79 -30.69 25.50
CA VAL A 25 17.01 -30.11 26.59
C VAL A 25 17.75 -30.33 27.90
N ASP A 26 17.94 -29.27 28.67
CA ASP A 26 18.61 -29.31 29.97
C ASP A 26 17.78 -28.58 31.02
N ALA A 27 17.28 -29.31 32.02
CA ALA A 27 16.43 -28.72 33.05
C ALA A 27 17.13 -27.63 33.87
N GLU A 28 18.46 -27.64 33.95
CA GLU A 28 19.24 -26.64 34.68
C GLU A 28 19.54 -25.38 33.85
N ASN A 29 19.20 -25.40 32.55
CA ASN A 29 19.44 -24.31 31.61
C ASN A 29 20.92 -23.89 31.50
N THR A 30 21.84 -24.86 31.55
CA THR A 30 23.28 -24.60 31.53
C THR A 30 23.91 -24.92 30.17
N GLN A 31 23.49 -26.01 29.55
CA GLN A 31 24.06 -26.52 28.29
C GLN A 31 23.05 -26.51 27.14
N ALA A 32 21.76 -26.50 27.47
CA ALA A 32 20.66 -26.40 26.52
C ALA A 32 19.47 -25.69 27.18
N PRO A 33 18.49 -25.20 26.40
CA PRO A 33 17.29 -24.58 26.96
C PRO A 33 16.53 -25.54 27.87
N CYS A 34 15.96 -25.01 28.94
CA CYS A 34 15.10 -25.81 29.81
C CYS A 34 13.72 -26.07 29.16
N PRO A 35 13.00 -27.12 29.60
CA PRO A 35 11.70 -27.47 29.01
C PRO A 35 10.70 -26.31 29.00
N THR A 36 10.75 -25.46 30.02
CA THR A 36 9.91 -24.27 30.14
C THR A 36 10.24 -23.24 29.05
N GLU A 37 11.51 -22.91 28.83
CA GLU A 37 11.91 -22.00 27.75
C GLU A 37 11.57 -22.55 26.36
N LEU A 38 11.69 -23.86 26.16
CA LEU A 38 11.24 -24.51 24.92
C LEU A 38 9.73 -24.38 24.72
N LEU A 39 8.93 -24.49 25.80
CA LEU A 39 7.49 -24.28 25.72
C LEU A 39 7.14 -22.84 25.31
N LEU A 40 7.83 -21.84 25.87
CA LEU A 40 7.64 -20.44 25.48
C LEU A 40 8.11 -20.16 24.05
N SER A 41 9.22 -20.79 23.64
CA SER A 41 9.72 -20.71 22.27
C SER A 41 8.69 -21.25 21.29
N ALA A 42 8.11 -22.42 21.59
CA ALA A 42 7.05 -23.03 20.80
C ALA A 42 5.79 -22.15 20.75
N LEU A 43 5.36 -21.59 21.88
CA LEU A 43 4.25 -20.63 21.95
C LEU A 43 4.52 -19.43 21.05
N GLY A 44 5.69 -18.79 21.20
CA GLY A 44 6.09 -17.62 20.43
C GLY A 44 6.14 -17.89 18.92
N SER A 45 6.74 -19.01 18.51
CA SER A 45 6.84 -19.39 17.09
C SER A 45 5.49 -19.80 16.49
N CYS A 46 4.64 -20.48 17.25
CA CYS A 46 3.31 -20.89 16.79
C CYS A 46 2.44 -19.66 16.50
N SER A 47 2.34 -18.74 17.46
CA SER A 47 1.58 -17.50 17.28
C SER A 47 2.17 -16.58 16.20
N ALA A 48 3.50 -16.51 16.07
CA ALA A 48 4.13 -15.75 14.98
C ALA A 48 3.83 -16.37 13.61
N THR A 49 3.67 -17.69 13.51
CA THR A 49 3.26 -18.37 12.28
C THR A 49 1.85 -17.96 11.88
N ASP A 50 0.90 -17.90 12.82
CA ASP A 50 -0.46 -17.45 12.54
C ASP A 50 -0.49 -16.01 12.01
N VAL A 51 0.31 -15.11 12.61
CA VAL A 51 0.45 -13.72 12.14
C VAL A 51 1.03 -13.70 10.72
N ALA A 52 2.10 -14.43 10.45
CA ALA A 52 2.72 -14.49 9.13
C ALA A 52 1.73 -15.02 8.06
N LEU A 53 1.00 -16.09 8.37
CA LEU A 53 0.00 -16.67 7.48
C LEU A 53 -1.18 -15.73 7.23
N TYR A 54 -1.62 -14.97 8.25
CA TYR A 54 -2.66 -13.96 8.08
C TYR A 54 -2.27 -12.93 7.02
N PHE A 55 -1.07 -12.35 7.12
CA PHE A 55 -0.62 -11.37 6.13
C PHE A 55 -0.43 -11.99 4.74
N GLN A 56 0.08 -13.24 4.66
CA GLN A 56 0.21 -13.96 3.41
C GLN A 56 -1.15 -14.21 2.73
N ASP A 57 -2.17 -14.64 3.47
CA ASP A 57 -3.54 -14.85 2.98
C ASP A 57 -4.17 -13.54 2.46
N LYS A 58 -3.84 -12.42 3.11
CA LYS A 58 -4.25 -11.08 2.67
C LYS A 58 -3.45 -10.52 1.51
N GLY A 59 -2.41 -11.22 1.05
CA GLY A 59 -1.53 -10.74 -0.02
C GLY A 59 -0.66 -9.55 0.41
N ILE A 60 -0.48 -9.33 1.72
CA ILE A 60 0.32 -8.24 2.28
C ILE A 60 1.75 -8.76 2.46
N ASN A 61 2.72 -8.05 1.89
CA ASN A 61 4.13 -8.42 1.99
C ASN A 61 4.72 -7.98 3.33
N LEU A 62 5.00 -8.93 4.23
CA LEU A 62 5.71 -8.68 5.48
C LEU A 62 7.19 -8.40 5.23
N GLU A 63 7.68 -7.23 5.62
CA GLU A 63 9.13 -6.94 5.63
C GLU A 63 9.82 -7.56 6.84
N SER A 64 9.20 -7.50 8.02
CA SER A 64 9.72 -8.13 9.23
C SER A 64 8.62 -8.42 10.23
N LEU A 65 8.80 -9.49 11.00
CA LEU A 65 7.97 -9.85 12.13
C LEU A 65 8.89 -10.22 13.30
N ASN A 66 8.77 -9.50 14.40
CA ASN A 66 9.40 -9.84 15.67
C ASN A 66 8.31 -10.16 16.70
N ASN A 67 8.47 -11.27 17.43
CA ASN A 67 7.62 -11.62 18.56
C ASN A 67 8.50 -11.74 19.81
N GLN A 68 8.43 -10.76 20.70
CA GLN A 68 9.12 -10.80 21.97
C GLN A 68 8.22 -11.42 23.03
N VAL A 69 8.64 -12.57 23.56
CA VAL A 69 7.95 -13.25 24.66
C VAL A 69 8.58 -12.82 25.99
N THR A 70 7.79 -12.17 26.84
CA THR A 70 8.19 -11.83 28.22
C THR A 70 7.34 -12.63 29.19
N TYR A 71 7.91 -13.09 30.29
CA TYR A 71 7.20 -13.96 31.24
C TYR A 71 7.67 -13.74 32.67
N THR A 72 6.82 -14.15 33.61
CA THR A 72 7.15 -14.23 35.03
C THR A 72 6.81 -15.62 35.55
N LEU A 73 7.58 -16.09 36.53
CA LEU A 73 7.36 -17.37 37.20
C LEU A 73 6.96 -17.10 38.65
N LYS A 74 6.13 -17.97 39.21
CA LYS A 74 5.85 -17.95 40.65
C LYS A 74 7.11 -18.26 41.45
N ASP A 75 7.27 -17.57 42.59
CA ASP A 75 8.39 -17.78 43.52
C ASP A 75 8.31 -19.13 44.26
N SER A 76 7.12 -19.73 44.33
CA SER A 76 6.88 -21.01 45.02
C SER A 76 7.05 -22.21 44.09
N GLU A 77 7.67 -23.29 44.57
CA GLU A 77 7.71 -24.55 43.84
C GLU A 77 6.33 -25.24 43.77
N PRO A 78 5.90 -25.76 42.60
CA PRO A 78 6.60 -25.73 41.32
C PRO A 78 6.56 -24.33 40.66
N ARG A 79 7.68 -23.88 40.08
CA ARG A 79 7.80 -22.61 39.35
C ARG A 79 6.96 -22.59 38.07
N LEU A 80 5.67 -22.29 38.21
CA LEU A 80 4.73 -22.14 37.11
C LEU A 80 4.77 -20.72 36.54
N TYR A 81 4.38 -20.57 35.27
CA TYR A 81 4.14 -19.26 34.68
C TYR A 81 3.04 -18.52 35.43
N GLU A 82 3.34 -17.30 35.84
CA GLU A 82 2.35 -16.35 36.35
C GLU A 82 1.84 -15.45 35.22
N THR A 83 2.74 -14.99 34.34
CA THR A 83 2.39 -14.29 33.11
C THR A 83 3.26 -14.75 31.95
N ALA A 84 2.70 -14.68 30.74
CA ALA A 84 3.43 -14.76 29.48
C ALA A 84 2.79 -13.76 28.51
N ASN A 85 3.53 -12.73 28.11
CA ASN A 85 3.09 -11.69 27.20
C ASN A 85 3.85 -11.80 25.89
N LEU A 86 3.12 -11.77 24.78
CA LEU A 86 3.68 -11.76 23.43
C LEU A 86 3.58 -10.35 22.87
N HIS A 87 4.71 -9.72 22.59
CA HIS A 87 4.77 -8.41 21.95
C HIS A 87 5.17 -8.57 20.49
N PHE A 88 4.23 -8.30 19.59
CA PHE A 88 4.47 -8.37 18.15
C PHE A 88 4.88 -6.99 17.61
N THR A 89 6.04 -6.92 16.96
CA THR A 89 6.44 -5.80 16.12
C THR A 89 6.42 -6.26 14.68
N VAL A 90 5.56 -5.64 13.87
CA VAL A 90 5.37 -5.98 12.46
C VAL A 90 5.80 -4.79 11.61
N LYS A 91 6.57 -5.05 10.56
CA LYS A 91 6.88 -4.06 9.52
C LYS A 91 6.40 -4.59 8.17
N GLY A 92 5.67 -3.76 7.46
CA GLY A 92 5.12 -4.03 6.13
C GLY A 92 4.31 -2.81 5.67
N PRO A 93 3.83 -2.81 4.42
CA PRO A 93 3.03 -1.72 3.90
C PRO A 93 1.74 -1.59 4.72
N ILE A 94 1.57 -0.46 5.39
CA ILE A 94 0.37 -0.16 6.17
C ILE A 94 -0.72 0.27 5.20
N MET A 95 -1.58 -0.67 4.82
CA MET A 95 -2.76 -0.37 4.02
C MET A 95 -3.87 0.14 4.93
N SER A 96 -4.45 1.30 4.60
CA SER A 96 -5.57 1.83 5.38
C SER A 96 -6.77 0.86 5.36
N GLU A 97 -7.47 0.72 6.48
CA GLU A 97 -8.72 -0.04 6.55
C GLU A 97 -9.77 0.47 5.54
N MET A 98 -9.63 1.73 5.08
CA MET A 98 -10.48 2.34 4.06
C MET A 98 -10.52 1.53 2.76
N TYR A 99 -9.38 0.99 2.34
CA TYR A 99 -9.22 0.31 1.05
C TYR A 99 -9.33 -1.21 1.13
N THR A 100 -9.42 -1.76 2.34
CA THR A 100 -9.59 -3.20 2.60
C THR A 100 -10.98 -3.47 3.16
N LYS A 101 -11.13 -3.36 4.48
CA LYS A 101 -12.36 -3.63 5.24
C LYS A 101 -13.58 -2.82 4.76
N HIS A 102 -13.34 -1.62 4.25
CA HIS A 102 -14.39 -0.72 3.76
C HIS A 102 -14.43 -0.57 2.23
N ALA A 103 -13.80 -1.47 1.48
CA ALA A 103 -13.67 -1.35 0.03
C ALA A 103 -15.00 -1.15 -0.73
N GLU A 104 -16.04 -1.93 -0.39
CA GLU A 104 -17.37 -1.81 -1.01
C GLU A 104 -18.05 -0.47 -0.66
N THR A 105 -17.96 -0.05 0.60
CA THR A 105 -18.46 1.26 1.04
C THR A 105 -17.72 2.38 0.32
N TYR A 106 -16.39 2.27 0.20
CA TYR A 106 -15.57 3.23 -0.53
C TYR A 106 -15.97 3.32 -2.00
N ASP A 107 -16.21 2.19 -2.71
CA ASP A 107 -16.71 2.22 -4.10
C ASP A 107 -18.03 2.99 -4.23
N SER A 108 -18.93 2.86 -3.25
CA SER A 108 -20.19 3.58 -3.26
C SER A 108 -20.02 5.09 -3.04
N VAL A 109 -19.11 5.48 -2.15
CA VAL A 109 -18.94 6.88 -1.73
C VAL A 109 -18.06 7.66 -2.70
N VAL A 110 -16.94 7.09 -3.16
CA VAL A 110 -15.94 7.78 -3.99
C VAL A 110 -16.53 8.24 -5.34
N LYS A 111 -17.58 7.57 -5.83
CA LYS A 111 -18.29 7.98 -7.04
C LYS A 111 -18.92 9.35 -6.91
N ASN A 112 -19.42 9.71 -5.73
CA ASN A 112 -20.13 10.98 -5.52
C ASN A 112 -19.40 11.93 -4.57
N ASN A 113 -18.25 11.52 -4.02
CA ASN A 113 -17.42 12.38 -3.19
C ASN A 113 -17.04 13.64 -3.98
N ILE A 114 -17.32 14.82 -3.43
CA ILE A 114 -17.13 16.10 -4.13
C ILE A 114 -15.68 16.36 -4.56
N TYR A 115 -14.69 15.94 -3.77
CA TYR A 115 -13.27 16.07 -4.11
C TYR A 115 -12.91 15.16 -5.28
N ASN A 116 -13.37 13.90 -5.27
CA ASN A 116 -13.09 12.97 -6.36
C ASN A 116 -13.90 13.29 -7.62
N ALA A 117 -15.20 13.51 -7.48
CA ALA A 117 -16.14 13.64 -8.58
C ALA A 117 -16.10 14.99 -9.28
N CYS A 118 -15.89 16.07 -8.53
CA CYS A 118 -16.00 17.42 -9.06
C CYS A 118 -14.65 18.13 -9.19
N LEU A 119 -13.58 17.65 -8.57
CA LEU A 119 -12.24 18.25 -8.70
C LEU A 119 -11.26 17.28 -9.36
N GLU A 120 -10.98 16.16 -8.71
CA GLU A 120 -9.90 15.25 -9.09
C GLU A 120 -10.13 14.61 -10.47
N ARG A 121 -11.22 13.85 -10.62
CA ARG A 121 -11.51 13.14 -11.87
C ARG A 121 -11.57 14.05 -13.09
N PRO A 122 -12.36 15.14 -13.11
CA PRO A 122 -12.41 16.02 -14.28
C PRO A 122 -11.06 16.69 -14.57
N SER A 123 -10.31 17.08 -13.53
CA SER A 123 -9.00 17.73 -13.71
C SER A 123 -7.95 16.76 -14.27
N LEU A 124 -7.90 15.52 -13.77
CA LEU A 124 -6.95 14.52 -14.27
C LEU A 124 -7.33 14.03 -15.67
N GLN A 125 -8.63 13.83 -15.95
CA GLN A 125 -9.11 13.46 -17.29
C GLN A 125 -8.79 14.52 -18.33
N ALA A 126 -8.81 15.82 -17.97
CA ALA A 126 -8.43 16.90 -18.87
C ALA A 126 -6.94 16.89 -19.30
N LEU A 127 -6.09 16.09 -18.64
CA LEU A 127 -4.70 15.89 -19.03
C LEU A 127 -4.49 14.74 -20.03
N LEU A 128 -5.52 13.90 -20.24
CA LEU A 128 -5.48 12.80 -21.20
C LEU A 128 -5.70 13.31 -22.63
N ASP A 129 -4.98 12.70 -23.58
CA ASP A 129 -5.31 12.81 -25.00
C ASP A 129 -6.35 11.75 -25.38
N ASP A 130 -6.64 11.62 -26.68
CA ASP A 130 -7.41 10.50 -27.20
C ASP A 130 -6.67 9.18 -26.92
N VAL A 131 -7.38 8.26 -26.27
CA VAL A 131 -6.89 6.95 -25.84
C VAL A 131 -7.42 5.81 -26.70
N GLN A 132 -8.18 6.11 -27.76
CA GLN A 132 -8.74 5.11 -28.65
C GLN A 132 -7.63 4.22 -29.23
N GLY A 133 -7.75 2.92 -29.01
CA GLY A 133 -6.79 1.92 -29.50
C GLY A 133 -5.42 1.94 -28.79
N LEU A 134 -5.28 2.61 -27.65
CA LEU A 134 -4.04 2.64 -26.85
C LEU A 134 -3.98 1.55 -25.77
N ASP A 135 -2.78 1.16 -25.36
CA ASP A 135 -2.55 0.32 -24.17
C ASP A 135 -2.41 1.21 -22.93
N VAL A 136 -3.30 1.01 -21.95
CA VAL A 136 -3.39 1.85 -20.76
C VAL A 136 -3.12 1.05 -19.50
N VAL A 137 -2.35 1.63 -18.57
CA VAL A 137 -2.15 1.11 -17.21
C VAL A 137 -2.80 2.05 -16.21
N ASP A 138 -3.69 1.52 -15.37
CA ASP A 138 -4.37 2.18 -14.26
C ASP A 138 -3.68 1.77 -12.95
N MET A 139 -2.77 2.63 -12.49
CA MET A 139 -1.87 2.42 -11.36
C MET A 139 -2.50 2.94 -10.06
N GLY A 140 -2.97 2.01 -9.23
CA GLY A 140 -3.84 2.28 -8.08
C GLY A 140 -5.29 2.40 -8.52
N CYS A 141 -5.79 1.38 -9.21
CA CYS A 141 -7.07 1.44 -9.92
C CYS A 141 -8.30 1.57 -9.00
N GLY A 142 -8.14 1.29 -7.70
CA GLY A 142 -9.24 1.21 -6.74
C GLY A 142 -10.37 0.34 -7.28
N SER A 143 -11.59 0.86 -7.23
CA SER A 143 -12.77 0.14 -7.70
C SER A 143 -12.99 0.16 -9.22
N GLY A 144 -12.03 0.69 -9.99
CA GLY A 144 -11.98 0.67 -11.46
C GLY A 144 -12.78 1.77 -12.15
N ILE A 145 -12.84 2.98 -11.58
CA ILE A 145 -13.52 4.12 -12.21
C ILE A 145 -12.82 4.50 -13.53
N TYR A 146 -11.49 4.61 -13.52
CA TYR A 146 -10.72 4.91 -14.73
C TYR A 146 -10.71 3.75 -15.72
N ALA A 147 -10.67 2.51 -15.23
CA ALA A 147 -10.87 1.34 -16.08
C ALA A 147 -12.16 1.42 -16.92
N GLY A 148 -13.29 1.76 -16.29
CA GLY A 148 -14.56 1.97 -17.00
C GLY A 148 -14.48 3.08 -18.04
N TYR A 149 -13.90 4.22 -17.66
CA TYR A 149 -13.67 5.36 -18.57
C TYR A 149 -12.86 4.96 -19.81
N PHE A 150 -11.72 4.26 -19.65
CA PHE A 150 -10.88 3.86 -20.79
C PHE A 150 -11.56 2.84 -21.71
N LEU A 151 -12.37 1.93 -21.15
CA LEU A 151 -13.17 1.02 -21.95
C LEU A 151 -14.21 1.77 -22.79
N GLU A 152 -14.87 2.79 -22.22
CA GLU A 152 -15.81 3.64 -22.94
C GLU A 152 -15.12 4.43 -24.06
N GLN A 153 -13.88 4.88 -23.84
CA GLN A 153 -13.06 5.54 -24.87
C GLN A 153 -12.42 4.55 -25.86
N SER A 154 -12.77 3.27 -25.83
CA SER A 154 -12.28 2.25 -26.75
C SER A 154 -10.74 2.08 -26.73
N ALA A 155 -10.12 2.16 -25.54
CA ALA A 155 -8.73 1.74 -25.36
C ALA A 155 -8.55 0.29 -25.82
N ARG A 156 -7.39 -0.04 -26.40
CA ARG A 156 -7.07 -1.40 -26.89
C ARG A 156 -6.93 -2.38 -25.74
N SER A 157 -6.24 -1.98 -24.68
CA SER A 157 -6.06 -2.78 -23.48
C SER A 157 -6.04 -1.89 -22.24
N VAL A 158 -6.57 -2.40 -21.14
CA VAL A 158 -6.57 -1.74 -19.84
C VAL A 158 -6.02 -2.73 -18.81
N THR A 159 -4.90 -2.37 -18.19
CA THR A 159 -4.29 -3.12 -17.09
C THR A 159 -4.49 -2.35 -15.81
N CYS A 160 -5.11 -2.96 -14.82
CA CYS A 160 -5.47 -2.36 -13.54
C CYS A 160 -4.66 -3.03 -12.42
N LEU A 161 -3.98 -2.22 -11.63
CA LEU A 161 -3.21 -2.73 -10.51
C LEU A 161 -3.48 -1.91 -9.25
N ASP A 162 -3.65 -2.60 -8.13
CA ASP A 162 -3.93 -2.01 -6.83
C ASP A 162 -3.32 -2.86 -5.72
N LEU A 163 -2.96 -2.23 -4.61
CA LEU A 163 -2.44 -2.95 -3.45
C LEU A 163 -3.55 -3.80 -2.77
N SER A 164 -4.81 -3.38 -2.85
CA SER A 164 -5.95 -4.07 -2.25
C SER A 164 -6.49 -5.19 -3.13
N SER A 165 -6.43 -6.42 -2.61
CA SER A 165 -7.04 -7.59 -3.23
C SER A 165 -8.56 -7.50 -3.35
N ASP A 166 -9.21 -6.78 -2.42
CA ASP A 166 -10.65 -6.50 -2.46
C ASP A 166 -11.00 -5.56 -3.62
N MET A 167 -10.19 -4.52 -3.86
CA MET A 167 -10.36 -3.60 -5.00
C MET A 167 -10.18 -4.31 -6.33
N VAL A 168 -9.12 -5.11 -6.46
CA VAL A 168 -8.89 -5.95 -7.64
C VAL A 168 -10.06 -6.91 -7.88
N SER A 169 -10.63 -7.48 -6.82
CA SER A 169 -11.80 -8.35 -6.91
C SER A 169 -13.06 -7.61 -7.39
N ILE A 170 -13.25 -6.35 -6.98
CA ILE A 170 -14.32 -5.48 -7.49
C ILE A 170 -14.12 -5.22 -9.00
N VAL A 171 -12.91 -4.86 -9.43
CA VAL A 171 -12.59 -4.62 -10.85
C VAL A 171 -12.87 -5.86 -11.70
N LYS A 172 -12.39 -7.03 -11.27
CA LYS A 172 -12.65 -8.31 -11.95
C LYS A 172 -14.14 -8.62 -12.07
N ARG A 173 -14.93 -8.39 -11.01
CA ARG A 173 -16.39 -8.59 -11.06
C ARG A 173 -17.09 -7.62 -12.01
N LYS A 174 -16.65 -6.36 -12.06
CA LYS A 174 -17.27 -5.33 -12.90
C LYS A 174 -16.98 -5.51 -14.39
N PHE A 175 -15.73 -5.84 -14.73
CA PHE A 175 -15.26 -5.77 -16.11
C PHE A 175 -14.91 -7.14 -16.71
N GLY A 176 -14.74 -8.18 -15.89
CA GLY A 176 -14.35 -9.52 -16.36
C GLY A 176 -13.09 -9.47 -17.21
N ASP A 177 -13.11 -10.19 -18.33
CA ASP A 177 -11.96 -10.32 -19.25
C ASP A 177 -11.72 -9.06 -20.12
N LYS A 178 -12.50 -7.99 -19.95
CA LYS A 178 -12.29 -6.72 -20.68
C LYS A 178 -11.05 -5.98 -20.18
N VAL A 179 -10.59 -6.28 -18.97
CA VAL A 179 -9.41 -5.68 -18.35
C VAL A 179 -8.52 -6.79 -17.78
N THR A 180 -7.22 -6.53 -17.71
CA THR A 180 -6.32 -7.34 -16.89
C THR A 180 -6.24 -6.69 -15.51
N ALA A 181 -6.52 -7.41 -14.43
CA ALA A 181 -6.47 -6.85 -13.09
C ALA A 181 -5.73 -7.76 -12.11
N TYR A 182 -4.80 -7.20 -11.32
CA TYR A 182 -4.02 -7.98 -10.37
C TYR A 182 -3.50 -7.13 -9.20
N VAL A 183 -3.11 -7.80 -8.10
CA VAL A 183 -2.60 -7.15 -6.90
C VAL A 183 -1.14 -6.77 -7.10
N GLN A 184 -0.81 -5.50 -6.86
CA GLN A 184 0.56 -4.99 -6.96
C GLN A 184 0.82 -3.91 -5.92
N ASP A 185 1.93 -4.05 -5.20
CA ASP A 185 2.50 -2.96 -4.43
C ASP A 185 3.31 -2.05 -5.35
N ILE A 186 2.80 -0.86 -5.62
CA ILE A 186 3.44 0.13 -6.49
C ILE A 186 4.73 0.67 -5.85
N ALA A 187 4.87 0.62 -4.52
CA ALA A 187 6.12 0.96 -3.84
C ALA A 187 7.27 0.01 -4.25
N ALA A 188 6.93 -1.21 -4.68
CA ALA A 188 7.88 -2.18 -5.20
C ALA A 188 8.08 -2.10 -6.74
N GLY A 189 7.43 -1.14 -7.41
CA GLY A 189 7.50 -0.95 -8.86
C GLY A 189 6.44 -1.74 -9.65
N LEU A 190 6.73 -1.98 -10.92
CA LEU A 190 5.86 -2.59 -11.94
C LEU A 190 6.55 -3.82 -12.57
N PRO A 191 6.82 -4.89 -11.79
CA PRO A 191 7.65 -6.00 -12.24
C PRO A 191 7.01 -6.88 -13.31
N GLN A 192 5.68 -6.82 -13.49
CA GLN A 192 4.97 -7.65 -14.46
C GLN A 192 4.87 -6.98 -15.84
N GLU A 193 4.95 -5.66 -15.89
CA GLU A 193 4.90 -4.85 -17.10
C GLU A 193 6.22 -4.95 -17.86
N ALA A 194 6.15 -5.25 -19.15
CA ALA A 194 7.31 -5.23 -20.02
C ALA A 194 7.80 -3.80 -20.30
N ALA A 195 9.06 -3.65 -20.73
CA ALA A 195 9.53 -2.36 -21.19
C ALA A 195 8.80 -1.93 -22.48
N ASN A 196 8.49 -0.64 -22.60
CA ASN A 196 7.78 -0.06 -23.75
C ASN A 196 6.45 -0.76 -24.09
N SER A 197 5.67 -1.15 -23.08
CA SER A 197 4.38 -1.84 -23.26
C SER A 197 3.17 -0.93 -23.13
N ALA A 198 3.27 0.22 -22.46
CA ALA A 198 2.15 1.14 -22.24
C ALA A 198 2.27 2.40 -23.11
N ASP A 199 1.15 2.83 -23.71
CA ASP A 199 1.04 4.14 -24.34
C ASP A 199 0.72 5.21 -23.29
N VAL A 200 -0.15 4.89 -22.33
CA VAL A 200 -0.61 5.78 -21.26
C VAL A 200 -0.57 5.10 -19.90
N ILE A 201 -0.11 5.79 -18.87
CA ILE A 201 -0.26 5.39 -17.47
C ILE A 201 -1.11 6.45 -16.76
N VAL A 202 -2.16 6.04 -16.04
CA VAL A 202 -2.90 6.92 -15.12
C VAL A 202 -2.60 6.50 -13.69
N CYS A 203 -2.46 7.47 -12.78
CA CYS A 203 -2.20 7.20 -11.37
C CYS A 203 -2.91 8.22 -10.49
N PRO A 204 -4.21 8.03 -10.22
CA PRO A 204 -5.00 8.98 -9.45
C PRO A 204 -4.76 8.78 -7.95
N LEU A 205 -4.31 9.82 -7.25
CA LEU A 205 -4.22 9.88 -5.79
C LEU A 205 -3.49 8.69 -5.12
N VAL A 206 -2.32 8.29 -5.67
CA VAL A 206 -1.54 7.17 -5.10
C VAL A 206 -0.16 7.59 -4.62
N LEU A 207 0.52 8.51 -5.33
CA LEU A 207 1.95 8.77 -5.10
C LEU A 207 2.26 9.29 -3.69
N HIS A 208 1.32 9.97 -3.03
CA HIS A 208 1.49 10.40 -1.65
C HIS A 208 1.56 9.25 -0.65
N TYR A 209 1.10 8.03 -0.99
CA TYR A 209 1.28 6.86 -0.13
C TYR A 209 2.69 6.27 -0.18
N LEU A 210 3.48 6.60 -1.19
CA LEU A 210 4.78 5.96 -1.44
C LEU A 210 5.90 6.77 -0.82
N GLU A 211 6.76 6.19 0.01
CA GLU A 211 7.90 6.91 0.58
C GLU A 211 8.88 7.36 -0.52
N ASP A 212 9.35 6.41 -1.34
CA ASP A 212 10.33 6.62 -2.40
C ASP A 212 9.69 6.63 -3.80
N LEU A 213 9.61 7.81 -4.40
CA LEU A 213 9.05 7.97 -5.74
C LEU A 213 10.00 7.52 -6.86
N ARG A 214 11.30 7.32 -6.57
CA ARG A 214 12.29 6.98 -7.61
C ARG A 214 12.01 5.61 -8.20
N VAL A 215 11.59 4.65 -7.36
CA VAL A 215 11.27 3.27 -7.79
C VAL A 215 10.15 3.31 -8.83
N VAL A 216 9.04 3.97 -8.51
CA VAL A 216 7.88 4.05 -9.41
C VAL A 216 8.18 4.84 -10.68
N PHE A 217 8.86 6.00 -10.61
CA PHE A 217 9.12 6.79 -11.82
C PHE A 217 10.14 6.13 -12.76
N ASN A 218 11.14 5.41 -12.23
CA ASN A 218 12.05 4.61 -13.06
C ASN A 218 11.30 3.52 -13.83
N ASP A 219 10.33 2.86 -13.19
CA ASP A 219 9.51 1.85 -13.83
C ASP A 219 8.48 2.44 -14.79
N VAL A 220 7.88 3.58 -14.47
CA VAL A 220 7.06 4.35 -15.42
C VAL A 220 7.85 4.66 -16.68
N HIS A 221 9.08 5.17 -16.56
CA HIS A 221 9.94 5.42 -17.72
C HIS A 221 10.25 4.14 -18.50
N ARG A 222 10.52 3.02 -17.82
CA ARG A 222 10.78 1.72 -18.47
C ARG A 222 9.55 1.21 -19.24
N VAL A 223 8.39 1.27 -18.63
CA VAL A 223 7.12 0.69 -19.13
C VAL A 223 6.51 1.54 -20.25
N LEU A 224 6.61 2.86 -20.18
CA LEU A 224 6.13 3.74 -21.24
C LEU A 224 6.86 3.49 -22.56
N LYS A 225 6.11 3.42 -23.65
CA LYS A 225 6.64 3.48 -25.03
C LYS A 225 7.30 4.84 -25.26
N PRO A 226 8.27 4.96 -26.19
CA PRO A 226 8.77 6.26 -26.62
C PRO A 226 7.62 7.15 -27.14
N GLY A 227 7.46 8.34 -26.57
CA GLY A 227 6.33 9.24 -26.83
C GLY A 227 5.06 8.94 -26.05
N GLY A 228 5.06 7.91 -25.19
CA GLY A 228 4.00 7.65 -24.22
C GLY A 228 4.11 8.58 -23.00
N TYR A 229 3.03 8.66 -22.23
CA TYR A 229 2.96 9.58 -21.10
C TYR A 229 2.23 8.98 -19.89
N MET A 230 2.54 9.54 -18.73
CA MET A 230 1.80 9.30 -17.49
C MET A 230 1.06 10.58 -17.11
N VAL A 231 -0.20 10.43 -16.67
CA VAL A 231 -0.91 11.48 -15.92
C VAL A 231 -1.15 10.98 -14.51
N PHE A 232 -0.94 11.84 -13.52
CA PHE A 232 -1.20 11.50 -12.13
C PHE A 232 -1.75 12.69 -11.35
N SER A 233 -2.44 12.36 -10.26
CA SER A 233 -2.84 13.31 -9.23
C SER A 233 -2.25 12.88 -7.90
N THR A 234 -1.89 13.84 -7.05
CA THR A 234 -1.43 13.58 -5.69
C THR A 234 -1.83 14.75 -4.79
N HIS A 235 -1.68 14.59 -3.47
CA HIS A 235 -1.88 15.70 -2.54
C HIS A 235 -1.00 16.88 -2.91
N HIS A 236 -1.55 18.09 -2.76
CA HIS A 236 -0.80 19.29 -3.04
C HIS A 236 0.23 19.55 -1.92
N PRO A 237 1.53 19.77 -2.23
CA PRO A 237 2.56 20.02 -1.21
C PRO A 237 2.24 21.14 -0.23
N PHE A 238 1.51 22.16 -0.67
CA PHE A 238 1.07 23.27 0.20
C PHE A 238 -0.06 22.86 1.15
N ALA A 239 -1.02 22.06 0.69
CA ALA A 239 -2.12 21.59 1.53
C ALA A 239 -1.60 20.69 2.65
N ASP A 240 -0.76 19.73 2.30
CA ASP A 240 -0.16 18.81 3.28
C ASP A 240 0.83 19.51 4.24
N PHE A 241 1.34 20.71 3.89
CA PHE A 241 2.25 21.44 4.76
C PHE A 241 1.56 21.96 6.02
N GLU A 242 0.23 22.18 5.97
CA GLU A 242 -0.56 22.56 7.15
C GLU A 242 -0.48 21.50 8.26
N CYS A 243 -0.26 20.24 7.87
CA CYS A 243 -0.13 19.09 8.76
C CYS A 243 1.33 18.68 9.02
N SER A 244 2.29 19.55 8.67
CA SER A 244 3.72 19.29 8.89
C SER A 244 4.05 19.14 10.37
N VAL A 245 4.68 18.02 10.74
CA VAL A 245 5.11 17.77 12.12
C VAL A 245 6.35 18.59 12.47
N SER A 246 7.31 18.70 11.54
CA SER A 246 8.57 19.41 11.80
C SER A 246 8.57 20.89 11.39
N GLY A 247 7.57 21.36 10.64
CA GLY A 247 7.58 22.67 9.99
C GLY A 247 8.61 22.84 8.85
N ASN A 248 9.27 21.77 8.41
CA ASN A 248 10.27 21.82 7.33
C ASN A 248 9.63 21.41 5.99
N TYR A 249 9.22 22.37 5.17
CA TYR A 249 8.60 22.12 3.87
C TYR A 249 9.39 21.17 2.96
N PHE A 250 10.73 21.20 3.02
CA PHE A 250 11.59 20.40 2.15
C PHE A 250 11.82 18.96 2.64
N ALA A 251 11.43 18.64 3.88
CA ALA A 251 11.49 17.26 4.36
C ALA A 251 10.39 16.40 3.73
N THR A 252 10.67 15.11 3.54
CA THR A 252 9.63 14.10 3.32
C THR A 252 9.27 13.51 4.67
N GLU A 253 7.99 13.54 5.03
CA GLU A 253 7.51 13.10 6.34
C GLU A 253 6.25 12.28 6.20
N GLN A 254 6.18 11.20 6.99
CA GLN A 254 4.94 10.48 7.17
C GLN A 254 4.00 11.30 8.07
N VAL A 255 2.79 11.52 7.58
CA VAL A 255 1.68 12.16 8.28
C VAL A 255 0.62 11.09 8.52
N GLN A 256 -0.01 11.17 9.69
CA GLN A 256 -1.11 10.31 10.08
C GLN A 256 -2.32 11.20 10.37
N GLU A 257 -3.43 10.92 9.70
CA GLU A 257 -4.69 11.64 9.88
C GLU A 257 -5.86 10.67 10.06
N GLU A 258 -6.95 11.17 10.65
CA GLU A 258 -8.22 10.46 10.71
C GLU A 258 -9.20 11.04 9.68
N TRP A 259 -9.63 10.19 8.75
CA TRP A 259 -10.58 10.57 7.71
C TRP A 259 -11.93 9.90 7.95
N ASN A 260 -13.03 10.62 7.75
CA ASN A 260 -14.38 10.09 7.95
C ASN A 260 -15.13 9.83 6.63
N THR A 261 -14.40 9.41 5.59
CA THR A 261 -14.94 9.23 4.22
C THR A 261 -16.02 8.15 4.15
N VAL A 262 -15.92 7.10 4.97
CA VAL A 262 -16.83 5.94 4.95
C VAL A 262 -17.87 5.97 6.06
N GLY A 263 -18.06 7.12 6.72
CA GLY A 263 -19.00 7.29 7.84
C GLY A 263 -18.48 6.81 9.19
N THR A 264 -17.28 6.23 9.22
CA THR A 264 -16.49 5.99 10.43
C THR A 264 -15.11 6.61 10.27
N PRO A 265 -14.51 7.18 11.34
CA PRO A 265 -13.12 7.62 11.32
C PRO A 265 -12.19 6.44 10.98
N VAL A 266 -11.34 6.62 10.00
CA VAL A 266 -10.31 5.68 9.58
C VAL A 266 -8.98 6.40 9.56
N THR A 267 -7.98 5.80 10.18
CA THR A 267 -6.62 6.32 10.13
C THR A 267 -6.00 6.08 8.75
N VAL A 268 -5.43 7.15 8.19
CA VAL A 268 -4.74 7.15 6.91
C VAL A 268 -3.33 7.67 7.13
N ASN A 269 -2.36 6.97 6.56
CA ASN A 269 -0.96 7.39 6.57
C ASN A 269 -0.57 7.77 5.15
N PHE A 270 0.09 8.90 5.00
CA PHE A 270 0.63 9.36 3.72
C PHE A 270 1.94 10.11 3.96
N TYR A 271 2.68 10.38 2.90
CA TYR A 271 3.94 11.10 2.93
C TYR A 271 3.77 12.47 2.28
N ARG A 272 3.89 13.52 3.10
CA ARG A 272 4.04 14.88 2.60
C ARG A 272 5.45 15.07 2.06
N ARG A 273 5.58 15.88 1.00
CA ARG A 273 6.88 16.21 0.40
C ARG A 273 6.79 17.52 -0.37
N SER A 274 7.94 18.12 -0.63
CA SER A 274 8.00 19.35 -1.42
C SER A 274 7.66 19.12 -2.89
N LEU A 275 7.24 20.18 -3.58
CA LEU A 275 7.11 20.17 -5.05
C LEU A 275 8.45 19.82 -5.73
N THR A 276 9.58 20.26 -5.16
CA THR A 276 10.92 19.93 -5.65
C THR A 276 11.19 18.44 -5.63
N ASP A 277 10.80 17.72 -4.57
CA ASP A 277 10.97 16.26 -4.48
C ASP A 277 10.20 15.53 -5.58
N ILE A 278 8.93 15.92 -5.80
CA ILE A 278 8.09 15.37 -6.87
C ILE A 278 8.73 15.60 -8.25
N CYS A 279 9.11 16.85 -8.55
CA CYS A 279 9.70 17.20 -9.84
C CYS A 279 11.05 16.49 -10.08
N ASN A 280 11.87 16.36 -9.04
CA ASN A 280 13.15 15.66 -9.13
C ASN A 280 12.96 14.16 -9.39
N ALA A 281 11.99 13.52 -8.74
CA ALA A 281 11.71 12.10 -8.96
C ALA A 281 11.31 11.81 -10.43
N ILE A 282 10.50 12.69 -11.04
CA ILE A 282 10.10 12.59 -12.45
C ILE A 282 11.32 12.77 -13.37
N THR A 283 12.05 13.88 -13.19
CA THR A 283 13.13 14.26 -14.11
C THR A 283 14.36 13.36 -13.99
N ALA A 284 14.68 12.88 -12.79
CA ALA A 284 15.77 11.92 -12.57
C ALA A 284 15.51 10.56 -13.26
N ALA A 285 14.25 10.17 -13.42
CA ALA A 285 13.87 8.97 -14.15
C ALA A 285 13.93 9.14 -15.69
N GLY A 286 14.25 10.34 -16.19
CA GLY A 286 14.32 10.63 -17.63
C GLY A 286 12.98 11.04 -18.26
N LEU A 287 11.96 11.34 -17.46
CA LEU A 287 10.67 11.85 -17.93
C LEU A 287 10.67 13.39 -17.98
N VAL A 288 9.88 13.95 -18.89
CA VAL A 288 9.68 15.41 -19.02
C VAL A 288 8.31 15.78 -18.49
N ILE A 289 8.22 16.76 -17.59
CA ILE A 289 6.94 17.34 -17.17
C ILE A 289 6.40 18.20 -18.32
N SER A 290 5.35 17.74 -19.00
CA SER A 290 4.76 18.45 -20.14
C SER A 290 3.56 19.32 -19.75
N ARG A 291 2.88 19.00 -18.64
CA ARG A 291 1.83 19.83 -18.03
C ARG A 291 1.84 19.68 -16.51
N LEU A 292 1.52 20.78 -15.83
CA LEU A 292 1.26 20.85 -14.41
C LEU A 292 0.06 21.78 -14.19
N THR A 293 -0.89 21.36 -13.37
CA THR A 293 -2.06 22.17 -12.98
C THR A 293 -2.47 21.83 -11.55
N GLU A 294 -3.12 22.77 -10.86
CA GLU A 294 -3.69 22.60 -9.53
C GLU A 294 -5.19 22.23 -9.59
N GLY A 295 -5.69 22.00 -10.81
CA GLY A 295 -7.07 21.58 -11.08
C GLY A 295 -8.06 22.74 -11.08
N THR A 296 -9.28 22.44 -11.51
CA THR A 296 -10.40 23.37 -11.47
C THR A 296 -11.63 22.62 -10.97
N VAL A 297 -12.19 23.05 -9.85
CA VAL A 297 -13.43 22.46 -9.33
C VAL A 297 -14.60 22.73 -10.29
N SER A 298 -15.37 21.68 -10.61
CA SER A 298 -16.59 21.78 -11.41
C SER A 298 -17.63 22.64 -10.74
N GLU A 299 -18.38 23.40 -11.53
CA GLU A 299 -19.53 24.18 -11.06
C GLU A 299 -20.62 23.29 -10.43
N ASP A 300 -20.70 22.01 -10.82
CA ASP A 300 -21.63 21.04 -10.24
C ASP A 300 -21.42 20.85 -8.73
N ALA A 301 -20.20 21.09 -8.24
CA ALA A 301 -19.89 21.03 -6.81
C ALA A 301 -20.71 22.03 -5.98
N LYS A 302 -21.14 23.17 -6.55
CA LYS A 302 -22.00 24.14 -5.86
C LYS A 302 -23.33 23.53 -5.41
N ALA A 303 -23.90 22.65 -6.23
CA ALA A 303 -25.15 21.99 -5.92
C ALA A 303 -25.01 20.93 -4.82
N ILE A 304 -23.80 20.40 -4.62
CA ILE A 304 -23.49 19.41 -3.58
C ILE A 304 -23.14 20.13 -2.26
N SER A 305 -22.23 21.09 -2.31
CA SER A 305 -21.82 21.93 -1.18
C SER A 305 -21.19 23.22 -1.67
N GLU A 306 -21.90 24.34 -1.55
CA GLU A 306 -21.40 25.66 -1.91
C GLU A 306 -20.17 26.06 -1.08
N GLU A 307 -20.13 25.70 0.20
CA GLU A 307 -18.98 25.91 1.09
C GLU A 307 -17.73 25.19 0.56
N THR A 308 -17.85 23.89 0.28
CA THR A 308 -16.71 23.09 -0.21
C THR A 308 -16.27 23.55 -1.60
N TYR A 309 -17.21 23.90 -2.49
CA TYR A 309 -16.88 24.51 -3.78
C TYR A 309 -16.07 25.79 -3.60
N ASN A 310 -16.52 26.70 -2.73
CA ASN A 310 -15.84 27.96 -2.49
C ASN A 310 -14.44 27.74 -1.88
N HIS A 311 -14.29 26.75 -1.00
CA HIS A 311 -12.98 26.36 -0.47
C HIS A 311 -12.05 25.85 -1.58
N LEU A 312 -12.48 24.84 -2.34
CA LEU A 312 -11.70 24.23 -3.43
C LEU A 312 -11.39 25.18 -4.58
N LYS A 313 -12.18 26.24 -4.75
CA LYS A 313 -11.95 27.28 -5.75
C LYS A 313 -10.79 28.21 -5.38
N HIS A 314 -10.51 28.40 -4.09
CA HIS A 314 -9.51 29.36 -3.62
C HIS A 314 -8.29 28.72 -2.95
N ASN A 315 -8.34 27.42 -2.66
CA ASN A 315 -7.26 26.70 -1.97
C ASN A 315 -6.89 25.45 -2.79
N PRO A 316 -5.59 25.24 -3.08
CA PRO A 316 -5.16 24.04 -3.80
C PRO A 316 -5.26 22.83 -2.88
N ASN A 317 -5.83 21.74 -3.39
CA ASN A 317 -5.96 20.49 -2.64
C ASN A 317 -5.12 19.36 -3.25
N PHE A 318 -5.09 19.31 -4.58
CA PHE A 318 -4.35 18.31 -5.34
C PHE A 318 -3.42 18.96 -6.36
N LEU A 319 -2.35 18.24 -6.70
CA LEU A 319 -1.46 18.55 -7.80
C LEU A 319 -1.71 17.54 -8.92
N PHE A 320 -1.87 18.02 -10.15
CA PHE A 320 -2.06 17.18 -11.33
C PHE A 320 -0.90 17.40 -12.31
N VAL A 321 -0.29 16.31 -12.76
CA VAL A 321 0.91 16.37 -13.59
C VAL A 321 0.78 15.40 -14.74
N ARG A 322 1.20 15.85 -15.92
CA ARG A 322 1.50 15.00 -17.07
C ARG A 322 3.02 14.97 -17.26
N CYS A 323 3.57 13.78 -17.35
CA CYS A 323 4.98 13.56 -17.67
C CYS A 323 5.16 12.56 -18.79
N GLU A 324 6.17 12.75 -19.64
CA GLU A 324 6.30 12.06 -20.92
C GLU A 324 7.68 11.44 -21.08
N LYS A 325 7.71 10.27 -21.72
CA LYS A 325 8.93 9.67 -22.22
C LYS A 325 9.19 10.20 -23.63
N LEU A 326 10.33 10.83 -23.86
CA LEU A 326 10.64 11.39 -25.18
C LEU A 326 10.78 10.30 -26.25
N ARG A 327 10.42 10.65 -27.50
CA ARG A 327 10.70 9.83 -28.69
C ARG A 327 12.18 9.95 -29.02
N THR A 328 13.02 9.11 -28.43
CA THR A 328 14.43 8.97 -28.80
C THR A 328 14.58 8.05 -29.99
#